data_AF-A0A8T4TQN4-F1
#
_entry.id   AF-A0A8T4TQN4-F1
#
_cell.length_a   1.000
_cell.length_b   1.000
_cell.length_c   1.000
_cell.angle_alpha   90.00
_cell.angle_beta   90.00
_cell.angle_gamma   90.00
#
_symmetry.space_group_name_H-M   'P 1'
#
loop_
_entity.id
_entity.type
_entity.pdbx_description
1 polymer ?
#
loop_
_entity_poly.entity_id
_entity_poly.type
_entity_poly.pdbx_seq_one_letter_code
_entity_poly.pdbx_strand_id
1 'polypeptide(L)'
;MGKQKFCFRFLIVLLLVAVIFISGCIGPSPEPKCPDCQSPRTWSACTDDAVKTRTNYRCGAETNYTCESYIEEKACRTEIKMKGARGILEAIVSPTLDETVKGVIKVEALTVPEKTDMIKFFLAPQGIQLGSQMTGEDLANINLESDANAADGWKIFYDTTKLENGLYTVFVGLTYEGAPDESPWLDYAKTQVVVKN
;
A
#
# COMPACT_ATOMS: atom_id res chain seq x y z
N MET A 1 -91.76 -30.35 33.56
CA MET A 1 -91.42 -29.31 32.59
C MET A 1 -90.52 -28.27 33.25
N GLY A 2 -89.24 -28.23 32.86
CA GLY A 2 -88.29 -27.10 32.98
C GLY A 2 -87.82 -26.68 34.39
N LYS A 3 -86.62 -26.15 34.60
CA LYS A 3 -85.44 -25.93 33.76
C LYS A 3 -84.25 -25.66 34.70
N GLN A 4 -83.31 -26.60 34.74
CA GLN A 4 -81.85 -26.43 34.77
C GLN A 4 -81.34 -24.97 34.83
N LYS A 5 -81.00 -24.47 36.02
CA LYS A 5 -80.25 -23.23 36.22
C LYS A 5 -79.44 -23.29 37.52
N PHE A 6 -78.28 -23.94 37.55
CA PHE A 6 -77.28 -23.61 38.59
C PHE A 6 -75.83 -24.06 38.35
N CYS A 7 -75.53 -24.90 37.35
CA CYS A 7 -74.15 -25.42 37.18
C CYS A 7 -73.27 -24.65 36.17
N PHE A 8 -73.77 -23.63 35.47
CA PHE A 8 -73.02 -23.05 34.34
C PHE A 8 -72.16 -21.81 34.68
N ARG A 9 -72.32 -21.20 35.86
CA ARG A 9 -71.57 -19.98 36.24
C ARG A 9 -70.26 -20.25 36.98
N PHE A 10 -70.09 -21.41 37.61
CA PHE A 10 -68.86 -21.74 38.35
C PHE A 10 -67.76 -22.36 37.46
N LEU A 11 -68.11 -22.96 36.33
CA LEU A 11 -67.13 -23.60 35.44
C LEU A 11 -66.35 -22.59 34.57
N ILE A 12 -66.96 -21.46 34.23
CA ILE A 12 -66.36 -20.44 33.36
C ILE A 12 -65.33 -19.58 34.12
N VAL A 13 -65.54 -19.35 35.42
CA VAL A 13 -64.61 -18.56 36.25
C VAL A 13 -63.32 -19.35 36.54
N LEU A 14 -63.40 -20.68 36.68
CA LEU A 14 -62.22 -21.54 36.87
C LEU A 14 -61.40 -21.73 35.58
N LEU A 15 -62.03 -21.68 34.41
CA LEU A 15 -61.34 -21.77 33.11
C LEU A 15 -60.62 -20.48 32.71
N LEU A 16 -61.06 -19.30 33.19
CA LEU A 16 -60.39 -18.03 32.91
C LEU A 16 -59.17 -17.74 33.80
N VAL A 17 -59.10 -18.32 35.00
CA VAL A 17 -57.94 -18.16 35.89
C VAL A 17 -56.77 -19.09 35.51
N ALA A 18 -57.04 -20.22 34.85
CA ALA A 18 -56.00 -21.16 34.42
C ALA A 18 -55.25 -20.72 33.15
N VAL A 19 -55.77 -19.75 32.38
CA VAL A 19 -55.14 -19.30 31.11
C VAL A 19 -54.14 -18.14 31.33
N ILE A 20 -54.06 -17.55 32.52
CA ILE A 20 -53.17 -16.40 32.79
C ILE A 20 -51.78 -16.82 33.32
N PHE A 21 -51.53 -18.10 33.59
CA PHE A 21 -50.24 -18.58 34.11
C PHE A 21 -49.40 -19.41 33.11
N ILE A 22 -49.46 -19.04 31.83
CA ILE A 22 -48.42 -19.43 30.85
C ILE A 22 -47.73 -18.18 30.31
N SER A 23 -47.57 -17.15 31.14
CA SER A 23 -46.46 -16.20 31.00
C SER A 23 -45.18 -16.88 31.48
N GLY A 24 -44.79 -17.95 30.78
CA GLY A 24 -43.44 -18.46 30.89
C GLY A 24 -42.52 -17.29 30.56
N CYS A 25 -41.74 -16.87 31.56
CA CYS A 25 -40.64 -15.94 31.37
C CYS A 25 -39.71 -16.55 30.33
N ILE A 26 -39.92 -16.24 29.06
CA ILE A 26 -38.84 -16.25 28.08
C ILE A 26 -37.99 -15.06 28.52
N GLY A 27 -37.11 -15.30 29.48
CA GLY A 27 -36.05 -14.34 29.81
C GLY A 27 -35.33 -13.99 28.50
N PRO A 28 -34.79 -12.77 28.37
CA PRO A 28 -34.09 -12.38 27.15
C PRO A 28 -33.10 -13.48 26.79
N SER A 29 -33.30 -14.09 25.61
CA SER A 29 -32.35 -15.04 25.05
C SER A 29 -30.98 -14.40 25.16
N PRO A 30 -29.93 -15.13 25.62
CA PRO A 30 -28.60 -14.56 25.67
C PRO A 30 -28.31 -13.94 24.30
N GLU A 31 -27.97 -12.65 24.30
CA GLU A 31 -27.64 -11.95 23.06
C GLU A 31 -26.55 -12.77 22.35
N PRO A 32 -26.73 -13.10 21.07
CA PRO A 32 -25.73 -13.86 20.35
C PRO A 32 -24.42 -13.08 20.35
N LYS A 33 -23.34 -13.78 20.67
CA LYS A 33 -22.00 -13.21 20.80
C LYS A 33 -21.07 -13.88 19.81
N CYS A 34 -20.17 -13.08 19.26
CA CYS A 34 -19.11 -13.58 18.43
C CYS A 34 -18.12 -14.42 19.26
N PRO A 35 -17.74 -15.61 18.78
CA PRO A 35 -16.58 -16.29 19.33
C PRO A 35 -15.30 -15.52 18.98
N ASP A 36 -14.19 -15.88 19.62
CA ASP A 36 -12.89 -15.34 19.24
C ASP A 36 -12.49 -15.92 17.88
N CYS A 37 -12.46 -15.05 16.86
CA CYS A 37 -12.09 -15.46 15.52
C CYS A 37 -10.57 -15.62 15.40
N GLN A 38 -10.16 -16.42 14.42
CA GLN A 38 -8.74 -16.52 14.07
C GLN A 38 -8.18 -15.13 13.76
N SER A 39 -6.93 -14.88 14.16
CA SER A 39 -6.23 -13.66 13.78
C SER A 39 -6.03 -13.59 12.26
N PRO A 40 -5.96 -12.38 11.67
CA PRO A 40 -5.72 -12.23 10.24
C PRO A 40 -4.42 -12.92 9.82
N ARG A 41 -4.44 -13.56 8.65
CA ARG A 41 -3.22 -14.16 8.07
C ARG A 41 -2.24 -13.08 7.61
N THR A 42 -1.00 -13.49 7.39
CA THR A 42 0.03 -12.65 6.76
C THR A 42 -0.41 -12.22 5.36
N TRP A 43 -0.01 -11.01 4.96
CA TRP A 43 -0.23 -10.52 3.60
C TRP A 43 0.50 -11.39 2.57
N SER A 44 -0.09 -11.55 1.40
CA SER A 44 0.58 -12.06 0.20
C SER A 44 1.67 -11.09 -0.26
N ALA A 45 2.52 -11.56 -1.17
CA ALA A 45 3.29 -10.66 -2.03
C ALA A 45 2.35 -9.77 -2.86
N CYS A 46 2.85 -8.62 -3.30
CA CYS A 46 2.12 -7.71 -4.16
C CYS A 46 2.01 -8.26 -5.59
N THR A 47 0.82 -8.18 -6.17
CA THR A 47 0.57 -8.50 -7.58
C THR A 47 1.00 -7.37 -8.50
N ASP A 48 1.06 -7.65 -9.80
CA ASP A 48 1.34 -6.67 -10.86
C ASP A 48 0.35 -5.50 -10.88
N ASP A 49 -0.88 -5.71 -10.38
CA ASP A 49 -1.91 -4.67 -10.22
C ASP A 49 -1.69 -3.80 -8.97
N ALA A 50 -0.54 -3.94 -8.31
CA ALA A 50 -0.23 -3.28 -7.05
C ALA A 50 -1.22 -3.62 -5.93
N VAL A 51 -1.66 -4.87 -5.82
CA VAL A 51 -2.56 -5.33 -4.76
C VAL A 51 -1.92 -6.48 -3.97
N LYS A 52 -2.05 -6.45 -2.65
CA LYS A 52 -1.80 -7.62 -1.79
C LYS A 52 -3.08 -8.00 -1.07
N THR A 53 -3.18 -9.28 -0.73
CA THR A 53 -4.36 -9.82 -0.09
C THR A 53 -3.99 -10.54 1.20
N ARG A 54 -4.93 -10.63 2.14
CA ARG A 54 -4.84 -11.54 3.29
C ARG A 54 -6.20 -12.14 3.58
N THR A 55 -6.22 -13.32 4.17
CA THR A 55 -7.44 -13.86 4.77
C THR A 55 -7.66 -13.17 6.12
N ASN A 56 -8.80 -12.53 6.26
CA ASN A 56 -9.27 -11.94 7.51
C ASN A 56 -10.61 -12.61 7.90
N TYR A 57 -11.07 -12.39 9.12
CA TYR A 57 -12.27 -13.00 9.67
C TYR A 57 -13.16 -11.91 10.24
N ARG A 58 -14.46 -11.98 9.94
CA ARG A 58 -15.47 -11.10 10.52
C ARG A 58 -16.53 -11.93 11.22
N CYS A 59 -17.12 -11.32 12.24
CA CYS A 59 -18.25 -11.89 12.93
C CYS A 59 -19.22 -10.79 13.33
N GLY A 60 -20.50 -11.01 13.06
CA GLY A 60 -21.59 -10.10 13.40
C GLY A 60 -22.94 -10.66 12.99
N ALA A 61 -23.97 -9.82 13.01
CA ALA A 61 -25.32 -10.22 12.59
C ALA A 61 -25.35 -10.68 11.12
N GLU A 62 -24.48 -10.09 10.28
CA GLU A 62 -24.31 -10.43 8.87
C GLU A 62 -23.74 -11.82 8.61
N THR A 63 -23.03 -12.38 9.59
CA THR A 63 -22.46 -13.76 9.55
C THR A 63 -23.19 -14.72 10.49
N ASN A 64 -24.36 -14.31 11.00
CA ASN A 64 -25.10 -15.03 12.02
C ASN A 64 -24.22 -15.43 13.23
N TYR A 65 -23.36 -14.51 13.67
CA TYR A 65 -22.44 -14.68 14.79
C TYR A 65 -21.47 -15.87 14.64
N THR A 66 -21.21 -16.27 13.40
CA THR A 66 -20.17 -17.23 13.05
C THR A 66 -18.96 -16.50 12.45
N CYS A 67 -17.75 -16.99 12.70
CA CYS A 67 -16.56 -16.42 12.08
C CYS A 67 -16.51 -16.83 10.61
N GLU A 68 -16.72 -15.87 9.71
CA GLU A 68 -16.57 -16.08 8.28
C GLU A 68 -15.25 -15.48 7.80
N SER A 69 -14.49 -16.25 7.03
CA SER A 69 -13.30 -15.75 6.37
C SER A 69 -13.67 -14.92 5.14
N TYR A 70 -12.95 -13.84 4.91
CA TYR A 70 -13.03 -13.07 3.67
C TYR A 70 -11.63 -12.67 3.21
N ILE A 71 -11.51 -12.31 1.94
CA ILE A 71 -10.28 -11.75 1.38
C ILE A 71 -10.31 -10.24 1.56
N GLU A 72 -9.33 -9.75 2.31
CA GLU A 72 -9.07 -8.32 2.43
C GLU A 72 -7.99 -7.93 1.42
N GLU A 73 -8.24 -6.91 0.62
CA GLU A 73 -7.30 -6.37 -0.36
C GLU A 73 -6.74 -5.03 0.10
N LYS A 74 -5.48 -4.78 -0.24
CA LYS A 74 -4.83 -3.49 0.02
C LYS A 74 -3.88 -3.13 -1.12
N ALA A 75 -3.87 -1.86 -1.49
CA ALA A 75 -2.90 -1.33 -2.44
C ALA A 75 -1.46 -1.45 -1.90
N CYS A 76 -0.56 -1.86 -2.77
CA CYS A 76 0.86 -2.09 -2.55
C CYS A 76 1.76 -1.02 -3.14
N ARG A 77 1.21 -0.04 -3.83
CA ARG A 77 2.02 0.98 -4.49
C ARG A 77 2.87 1.70 -3.44
N THR A 78 4.18 1.51 -3.53
CA THR A 78 5.18 2.10 -2.65
C THR A 78 5.96 3.18 -3.39
N GLU A 79 6.85 3.83 -2.64
CA GLU A 79 7.86 4.74 -3.15
C GLU A 79 9.20 4.40 -2.48
N ILE A 80 10.30 4.52 -3.22
CA ILE A 80 11.63 4.38 -2.65
C ILE A 80 12.15 5.78 -2.37
N LYS A 81 12.41 6.06 -1.09
CA LYS A 81 13.03 7.31 -0.65
C LYS A 81 14.54 7.15 -0.63
N MET A 82 15.22 8.10 -1.23
CA MET A 82 16.66 8.14 -1.37
C MET A 82 17.19 9.37 -0.64
N LYS A 83 18.27 9.20 0.12
CA LYS A 83 18.98 10.30 0.76
C LYS A 83 20.37 10.44 0.15
N GLY A 84 20.76 11.68 -0.09
CA GLY A 84 22.06 12.01 -0.63
C GLY A 84 23.18 11.67 0.36
N ALA A 85 24.36 11.37 -0.17
CA ALA A 85 25.55 11.03 0.61
C ALA A 85 25.93 12.12 1.63
N ARG A 86 25.61 13.38 1.34
CA ARG A 86 25.82 14.53 2.25
C ARG A 86 24.55 15.00 2.96
N GLY A 87 23.42 14.33 2.77
CA GLY A 87 22.14 14.67 3.40
C GLY A 87 21.50 15.96 2.89
N ILE A 88 21.93 16.47 1.74
CA ILE A 88 21.40 17.69 1.11
C ILE A 88 20.28 17.32 0.13
N LEU A 89 20.46 16.23 -0.61
CA LEU A 89 19.47 15.70 -1.54
C LEU A 89 18.52 14.73 -0.83
N GLU A 90 17.23 14.91 -1.05
CA GLU A 90 16.23 13.86 -0.88
C GLU A 90 15.55 13.61 -2.22
N ALA A 91 15.37 12.35 -2.61
CA ALA A 91 14.74 11.99 -3.87
C ALA A 91 13.78 10.80 -3.70
N ILE A 92 12.84 10.66 -4.64
CA ILE A 92 11.86 9.59 -4.65
C ILE A 92 11.82 8.93 -6.03
N VAL A 93 11.73 7.58 -6.02
CA VAL A 93 11.34 6.77 -7.18
C VAL A 93 9.94 6.24 -6.97
N SER A 94 9.04 6.46 -7.92
CA SER A 94 7.64 6.04 -7.83
C SER A 94 6.99 5.84 -9.21
N PRO A 95 5.92 5.03 -9.37
CA PRO A 95 5.49 4.03 -8.41
C PRO A 95 6.48 2.87 -8.32
N THR A 96 6.48 2.20 -7.17
CA THR A 96 7.22 0.95 -6.97
C THR A 96 6.29 -0.11 -6.39
N LEU A 97 6.68 -1.37 -6.53
CA LEU A 97 6.16 -2.52 -5.78
C LEU A 97 7.32 -3.10 -4.99
N ASP A 98 7.43 -2.69 -3.73
CA ASP A 98 8.64 -2.84 -2.94
C ASP A 98 9.83 -2.21 -3.70
N GLU A 99 10.77 -3.00 -4.19
CA GLU A 99 11.93 -2.54 -4.98
C GLU A 99 11.70 -2.64 -6.50
N THR A 100 10.55 -3.14 -6.93
CA THR A 100 10.24 -3.39 -8.34
C THR A 100 9.63 -2.16 -9.02
N VAL A 101 10.07 -1.88 -10.25
CA VAL A 101 9.52 -0.85 -11.14
C VAL A 101 9.02 -1.47 -12.44
N LYS A 102 7.95 -0.90 -13.00
CA LYS A 102 7.31 -1.36 -14.24
C LYS A 102 6.62 -0.19 -14.95
N GLY A 103 6.66 -0.18 -16.28
CA GLY A 103 6.01 0.86 -17.07
C GLY A 103 6.69 2.22 -16.92
N VAL A 104 5.91 3.28 -16.77
CA VAL A 104 6.45 4.64 -16.56
C VAL A 104 6.65 4.89 -15.07
N ILE A 105 7.88 5.23 -14.69
CA ILE A 105 8.24 5.71 -13.36
C ILE A 105 8.61 7.18 -13.38
N LYS A 106 8.39 7.86 -12.27
CA LYS A 106 8.84 9.20 -11.95
C LYS A 106 10.00 9.12 -10.96
N VAL A 107 11.07 9.85 -11.27
CA VAL A 107 12.16 10.12 -10.34
C VAL A 107 12.14 11.61 -10.05
N GLU A 108 12.07 11.99 -8.78
CA GLU A 108 11.86 13.37 -8.34
C GLU A 108 12.81 13.72 -7.21
N ALA A 109 13.52 14.84 -7.32
CA ALA A 109 14.27 15.42 -6.21
C ALA A 109 13.35 16.32 -5.39
N LEU A 110 13.19 15.99 -4.11
CA LEU A 110 12.33 16.71 -3.17
C LEU A 110 13.01 17.90 -2.51
N THR A 111 14.31 17.75 -2.21
CA THR A 111 15.13 18.80 -1.60
C THR A 111 16.31 19.10 -2.49
N VAL A 112 16.41 20.36 -2.91
CA VAL A 112 17.45 20.85 -3.82
C VAL A 112 17.95 22.20 -3.28
N PRO A 113 19.26 22.34 -3.02
CA PRO A 113 19.85 23.58 -2.52
C PRO A 113 19.91 24.65 -3.62
N GLU A 114 19.85 25.93 -3.23
CA GLU A 114 19.81 27.08 -4.16
C GLU A 114 20.97 27.14 -5.16
N LYS A 115 22.15 26.63 -4.78
CA LYS A 115 23.35 26.56 -5.64
C LYS A 115 23.31 25.46 -6.70
N THR A 116 22.18 24.77 -6.88
CA THR A 116 22.03 23.72 -7.89
C THR A 116 21.59 24.36 -9.19
N ASP A 117 22.40 24.22 -10.23
CA ASP A 117 22.04 24.69 -11.56
C ASP A 117 21.41 23.56 -12.40
N MET A 118 21.71 22.30 -12.08
CA MET A 118 21.24 21.15 -12.84
C MET A 118 21.12 19.90 -11.97
N ILE A 119 20.15 19.03 -12.28
CA ILE A 119 20.09 17.65 -11.78
C ILE A 119 20.34 16.69 -12.93
N LYS A 120 21.14 15.65 -12.65
CA LYS A 120 21.31 14.50 -13.54
C LYS A 120 20.63 13.28 -12.93
N PHE A 121 19.85 12.60 -13.75
CA PHE A 121 19.18 11.35 -13.41
C PHE A 121 19.82 10.24 -14.27
N PHE A 122 20.23 9.15 -13.61
CA PHE A 122 20.72 7.96 -14.30
C PHE A 122 19.89 6.75 -13.94
N LEU A 123 19.63 5.92 -14.94
CA LEU A 123 19.17 4.55 -14.77
C LEU A 123 20.13 3.62 -15.52
N ALA A 124 20.90 2.84 -14.76
CA ALA A 124 22.00 2.03 -15.26
C ALA A 124 21.84 0.55 -14.89
N PRO A 125 22.15 -0.39 -15.78
CA PRO A 125 22.30 -1.80 -15.42
C PRO A 125 23.31 -2.01 -14.28
N GLN A 126 23.12 -3.08 -13.51
CA GLN A 126 24.08 -3.48 -12.48
C GLN A 126 25.48 -3.71 -13.09
N GLY A 127 26.52 -3.20 -12.41
CA GLY A 127 27.92 -3.36 -12.82
C GLY A 127 28.56 -2.07 -13.34
N ILE A 128 27.77 -1.07 -13.73
CA ILE A 128 28.27 0.26 -14.08
C ILE A 128 28.56 1.06 -12.81
N GLN A 129 29.76 1.64 -12.72
CA GLN A 129 30.13 2.47 -11.57
C GLN A 129 29.53 3.88 -11.70
N LEU A 130 28.51 4.15 -10.89
CA LEU A 130 27.88 5.47 -10.80
C LEU A 130 28.32 6.24 -9.55
N GLY A 131 28.68 7.51 -9.76
CA GLY A 131 28.91 8.52 -8.72
C GLY A 131 30.31 9.12 -8.67
N SER A 132 31.35 8.43 -9.12
CA SER A 132 32.71 8.98 -9.32
C SER A 132 32.90 9.41 -10.78
N GLN A 133 34.16 9.62 -11.21
CA GLN A 133 34.50 9.77 -12.62
C GLN A 133 33.85 8.63 -13.42
N MET A 134 32.80 8.96 -14.17
CA MET A 134 32.17 8.05 -15.12
C MET A 134 32.94 8.18 -16.43
N THR A 135 33.35 7.07 -17.01
CA THR A 135 34.02 7.07 -18.30
C THR A 135 33.02 7.35 -19.43
N GLY A 136 33.51 7.72 -20.61
CA GLY A 136 32.65 7.84 -21.79
C GLY A 136 31.95 6.52 -22.17
N GLU A 137 32.56 5.38 -21.83
CA GLU A 137 31.97 4.05 -22.02
C GLU A 137 30.84 3.77 -21.01
N ASP A 138 31.00 4.19 -19.74
CA ASP A 138 29.93 4.11 -18.75
C ASP A 138 28.71 4.93 -19.21
N LEU A 139 28.96 6.16 -19.68
CA LEU A 139 27.90 7.07 -20.13
C LEU A 139 27.15 6.55 -21.37
N ALA A 140 27.79 5.75 -22.23
CA ALA A 140 27.16 5.16 -23.40
C ALA A 140 26.15 4.05 -23.06
N ASN A 141 26.26 3.44 -21.87
CA ASN A 141 25.47 2.29 -21.46
C ASN A 141 24.42 2.62 -20.38
N ILE A 142 24.18 3.90 -20.12
CA ILE A 142 23.18 4.37 -19.15
C ILE A 142 22.11 5.22 -19.82
N ASN A 143 20.91 5.19 -19.26
CA ASN A 143 19.90 6.19 -19.59
C ASN A 143 20.18 7.43 -18.74
N LEU A 144 20.72 8.47 -19.36
CA LEU A 144 21.01 9.76 -18.76
C LEU A 144 19.96 10.78 -19.20
N GLU A 145 19.33 11.41 -18.22
CA GLU A 145 18.48 12.58 -18.42
C GLU A 145 18.96 13.70 -17.50
N SER A 146 18.78 14.94 -17.93
CA SER A 146 19.13 16.11 -17.12
C SER A 146 18.02 17.12 -17.14
N ASP A 147 17.81 17.73 -15.99
CA ASP A 147 16.92 18.87 -15.82
C ASP A 147 17.77 20.06 -15.38
N ALA A 148 17.53 21.23 -15.97
CA ALA A 148 18.21 22.49 -15.66
C ALA A 148 17.21 23.57 -15.20
N ASN A 149 15.94 23.23 -15.02
CA ASN A 149 14.88 24.19 -14.72
C ASN A 149 14.07 23.74 -13.49
N ALA A 150 13.92 24.64 -12.51
CA ALA A 150 13.08 24.36 -11.34
C ALA A 150 11.57 24.58 -11.58
N ALA A 151 11.15 25.11 -12.73
CA ALA A 151 9.77 25.60 -12.95
C ALA A 151 8.69 24.52 -12.87
N ASP A 152 8.97 23.29 -13.31
CA ASP A 152 8.06 22.14 -13.18
C ASP A 152 8.47 21.18 -12.05
N GLY A 153 9.41 21.63 -11.22
CA GLY A 153 10.08 20.84 -10.19
C GLY A 153 11.12 19.90 -10.78
N TRP A 154 12.10 19.54 -9.97
CA TRP A 154 13.23 18.75 -10.43
C TRP A 154 12.88 17.25 -10.56
N LYS A 155 12.34 16.85 -11.71
CA LYS A 155 11.84 15.48 -11.92
C LYS A 155 11.94 15.01 -13.36
N ILE A 156 11.95 13.70 -13.55
CA ILE A 156 11.93 13.05 -14.86
C ILE A 156 10.98 11.86 -14.86
N PHE A 157 10.48 11.50 -16.03
CA PHE A 157 9.71 10.28 -16.26
C PHE A 157 10.50 9.31 -17.12
N TYR A 158 10.72 8.09 -16.62
CA TYR A 158 11.38 7.02 -17.35
C TYR A 158 10.36 5.96 -17.78
N ASP A 159 10.34 5.66 -19.07
CA ASP A 159 9.61 4.52 -19.63
C ASP A 159 10.49 3.26 -19.55
N THR A 160 10.27 2.46 -18.50
CA THR A 160 11.05 1.25 -18.25
C THR A 160 10.71 0.10 -19.20
N THR A 161 9.65 0.20 -20.02
CA THR A 161 9.25 -0.86 -20.97
C THR A 161 10.27 -1.10 -22.08
N LYS A 162 11.19 -0.17 -22.27
CA LYS A 162 12.28 -0.22 -23.25
C LYS A 162 13.56 -0.85 -22.69
N LEU A 163 13.56 -1.21 -21.41
CA LEU A 163 14.71 -1.78 -20.71
C LEU A 163 14.55 -3.29 -20.60
N GLU A 164 15.67 -4.01 -20.58
CA GLU A 164 15.67 -5.43 -20.25
C GLU A 164 15.28 -5.62 -18.78
N ASN A 165 14.52 -6.69 -18.49
CA ASN A 165 14.18 -7.05 -17.12
C ASN A 165 15.45 -7.41 -16.34
N GLY A 166 15.63 -6.85 -15.15
CA GLY A 166 16.86 -7.04 -14.38
C GLY A 166 17.03 -6.03 -13.25
N LEU A 167 18.21 -6.06 -12.61
CA LEU A 167 18.57 -5.14 -11.54
C LEU A 167 19.25 -3.89 -12.12
N TYR A 168 18.75 -2.72 -11.73
CA TYR A 168 19.25 -1.43 -12.14
C TYR A 168 19.59 -0.55 -10.94
N THR A 169 20.55 0.34 -11.13
CA THR A 169 20.83 1.43 -10.20
C THR A 169 20.14 2.69 -10.70
N VAL A 170 19.30 3.28 -9.85
CA VAL A 170 18.81 4.65 -10.01
C VAL A 170 19.78 5.58 -9.28
N PHE A 171 20.23 6.63 -9.97
CA PHE A 171 21.08 7.66 -9.39
C PHE A 171 20.48 9.04 -9.68
N VAL A 172 20.51 9.91 -8.67
CA VAL A 172 20.11 11.31 -8.77
C VAL A 172 21.26 12.15 -8.25
N GLY A 173 21.81 13.02 -9.09
CA GLY A 173 22.96 13.86 -8.77
C GLY A 173 22.65 15.34 -8.94
N LEU A 174 22.93 16.13 -7.91
CA LEU A 174 22.89 17.59 -7.95
C LEU A 174 24.22 18.11 -8.48
N THR A 175 24.20 18.98 -9.48
CA THR A 175 25.40 19.60 -10.05
C THR A 175 25.20 21.09 -10.30
N TYR A 176 26.27 21.76 -10.74
CA TYR A 176 26.33 23.21 -10.95
C TYR A 176 27.19 23.52 -12.17
N GLU A 177 27.00 24.69 -12.76
CA GLU A 177 27.76 25.14 -13.92
C GLU A 177 29.25 25.26 -13.55
N GLY A 178 30.13 24.66 -14.37
CA GLY A 178 31.57 24.65 -14.12
C GLY A 178 32.04 23.68 -13.02
N ALA A 179 31.20 22.74 -12.59
CA ALA A 179 31.63 21.68 -11.66
C ALA A 179 32.80 20.86 -12.25
N PRO A 180 33.80 20.49 -11.43
CA PRO A 180 34.98 19.77 -11.91
C PRO A 180 34.63 18.34 -12.30
N ASP A 181 35.20 17.83 -13.39
CA ASP A 181 34.94 16.47 -13.89
C ASP A 181 35.26 15.37 -12.85
N GLU A 182 36.24 15.63 -11.98
CA GLU A 182 36.67 14.69 -10.93
C GLU A 182 35.67 14.58 -9.77
N SER A 183 34.89 15.64 -9.50
CA SER A 183 33.95 15.72 -8.39
C SER A 183 32.76 16.64 -8.73
N PRO A 184 31.92 16.25 -9.70
CA PRO A 184 30.93 17.16 -10.28
C PRO A 184 29.68 17.34 -9.40
N TRP A 185 29.61 16.70 -8.23
CA TRP A 185 28.39 16.60 -7.45
C TRP A 185 28.38 17.56 -6.26
N LEU A 186 27.24 18.24 -6.04
CA LEU A 186 26.90 18.94 -4.79
C LEU A 186 26.32 17.99 -3.75
N ASP A 187 25.59 16.98 -4.20
CA ASP A 187 25.19 15.79 -3.47
C ASP A 187 24.67 14.77 -4.49
N TYR A 188 24.60 13.50 -4.11
CA TYR A 188 23.97 12.49 -4.93
C TYR A 188 23.38 11.37 -4.08
N ALA A 189 22.31 10.77 -4.58
CA ALA A 189 21.63 9.66 -3.96
C ALA A 189 21.55 8.51 -4.96
N LYS A 190 21.68 7.27 -4.49
CA LYS A 190 21.53 6.08 -5.33
C LYS A 190 20.78 4.97 -4.61
N THR A 191 19.99 4.22 -5.36
CA THR A 191 19.29 3.02 -4.90
C THR A 191 19.27 1.99 -6.00
N GLN A 192 18.90 0.76 -5.67
CA GLN A 192 18.64 -0.28 -6.66
C GLN A 192 17.14 -0.49 -6.84
N VAL A 193 16.75 -0.83 -8.07
CA VAL A 193 15.39 -1.21 -8.43
C VAL A 193 15.44 -2.44 -9.33
N VAL A 194 14.40 -3.26 -9.27
CA VAL A 194 14.21 -4.39 -10.20
C VAL A 194 13.26 -3.94 -11.30
N VAL A 195 13.73 -3.86 -12.54
CA VAL A 195 12.85 -3.66 -13.69
C VAL A 195 12.21 -4.99 -14.05
N LYS A 196 10.87 -5.02 -14.05
CA LYS A 196 10.09 -6.21 -14.42
C LYS A 196 8.83 -5.79 -15.17
N ASN A 197 8.93 -5.70 -16.50
CA ASN A 197 7.81 -5.43 -17.40
C ASN A 197 7.03 -6.69 -17.76
#